data_AF-A0A6A5AUI7-F1
#
_entry.id   AF-A0A6A5AUI7-F1
#
_cell.length_a   1.000
_cell.length_b   1.000
_cell.length_c   1.000
_cell.angle_alpha   90.00
_cell.angle_beta   90.00
_cell.angle_gamma   90.00
#
_symmetry.space_group_name_H-M   'P 1'
#
loop_
_entity.id
_entity.type
_entity.pdbx_description
1 polymer ?
#
loop_
_entity_poly.entity_id
_entity_poly.type
_entity_poly.pdbx_seq_one_letter_code
_entity_poly.pdbx_strand_id
1 'polypeptide(L)'
;GPCDDQAGEGELSKVDRTNAAVGQSFLAWVDKKDADNVNNMVYINLLENPERFTGYAGLSAARVWKAIYDENCFVSQELCLEERVFYRLISGLQASISTHIALEFRVGNG
;
A
#
# COMPACT_ATOMS: atom_id res chain seq x y z
N GLY A 1 -8.50 -14.40 -19.60
CA GLY A 1 -7.09 -14.25 -19.95
C GLY A 1 -6.22 -14.18 -18.71
N PRO A 2 -4.89 -13.99 -18.83
CA PRO A 2 -3.94 -13.93 -17.70
C PRO A 2 -4.13 -12.76 -16.72
N CYS A 3 -5.19 -11.96 -16.92
CA CYS A 3 -5.63 -10.87 -16.05
C CYS A 3 -6.95 -11.17 -15.32
N ASP A 4 -7.63 -12.29 -15.61
CA ASP A 4 -8.93 -12.61 -15.02
C ASP A 4 -8.79 -13.07 -13.55
N ASP A 5 -7.60 -13.55 -13.16
CA ASP A 5 -7.25 -13.98 -11.80
C ASP A 5 -6.53 -12.88 -11.00
N GLN A 6 -6.52 -11.63 -11.48
CA GLN A 6 -6.10 -10.53 -10.62
C GLN A 6 -7.21 -10.32 -9.60
N ALA A 7 -6.90 -10.53 -8.31
CA ALA A 7 -7.72 -10.06 -7.21
C ALA A 7 -7.80 -8.52 -7.28
N GLY A 8 -8.66 -8.02 -8.18
CA GLY A 8 -9.02 -6.63 -8.30
C GLY A 8 -9.82 -6.18 -7.09
N GLU A 9 -10.15 -4.89 -7.05
CA GLU A 9 -10.88 -4.20 -5.98
C GLU A 9 -12.15 -4.96 -5.53
N GLY A 10 -11.99 -5.93 -4.63
CA GLY A 10 -13.08 -6.60 -3.96
C GLY A 10 -13.59 -5.75 -2.79
N GLU A 11 -14.74 -6.12 -2.22
CA GLU A 11 -15.34 -5.40 -1.07
C GLU A 11 -14.35 -5.16 0.09
N LEU A 12 -13.45 -6.11 0.34
CA LEU A 12 -12.44 -6.03 1.40
C LEU A 12 -11.36 -4.95 1.15
N SER A 13 -11.12 -4.61 -0.13
CA SER A 13 -10.08 -3.66 -0.57
C SER A 13 -10.61 -2.22 -0.74
N LYS A 14 -11.91 -1.98 -0.53
CA LYS A 14 -12.50 -0.65 -0.70
C LYS A 14 -12.03 0.33 0.38
N VAL A 15 -11.62 1.51 -0.07
CA VAL A 15 -11.24 2.65 0.78
C VAL A 15 -12.49 3.43 1.19
N ASP A 16 -12.70 3.63 2.50
CA ASP A 16 -13.74 4.51 3.02
C ASP A 16 -13.34 5.97 2.82
N ARG A 17 -14.23 6.71 2.14
CA ARG A 17 -14.06 8.13 1.80
C ARG A 17 -15.06 9.06 2.49
N THR A 18 -15.91 8.54 3.37
CA THR A 18 -16.99 9.31 4.02
C THR A 18 -16.45 10.49 4.83
N ASN A 19 -15.37 10.29 5.58
CA ASN A 19 -14.70 11.31 6.40
C ASN A 19 -13.44 11.90 5.73
N ALA A 20 -13.28 11.67 4.43
CA ALA A 20 -12.07 11.94 3.66
C ALA A 20 -12.22 13.14 2.71
N ALA A 21 -13.47 13.53 2.41
CA ALA A 21 -13.78 14.66 1.54
C ALA A 21 -13.52 15.99 2.25
N VAL A 22 -12.75 16.86 1.60
CA VAL A 22 -12.52 18.25 2.03
C VAL A 22 -13.87 18.98 2.09
N GLY A 23 -14.19 19.56 3.26
CA GLY A 23 -15.53 20.08 3.56
C GLY A 23 -15.63 20.65 4.98
N GLN A 24 -16.83 20.59 5.59
CA GLN A 24 -17.08 21.23 6.89
C GLN A 24 -16.31 20.58 8.06
N SER A 25 -15.98 19.30 7.99
CA SER A 25 -15.29 18.55 9.05
C SER A 25 -13.77 18.52 8.90
N PHE A 26 -13.23 18.81 7.71
CA PHE A 26 -11.80 18.77 7.44
C PHE A 26 -11.39 19.82 6.38
N LEU A 27 -10.52 20.74 6.79
CA LEU A 27 -9.82 21.66 5.90
C LEU A 27 -8.46 21.05 5.57
N ALA A 28 -8.26 20.70 4.30
CA ALA A 28 -6.98 20.25 3.80
C ALA A 28 -5.87 21.28 4.10
N TRP A 29 -4.72 20.80 4.56
CA TRP A 29 -3.52 21.61 4.65
C TRP A 29 -3.01 21.86 3.23
N VAL A 30 -3.31 23.04 2.67
CA VAL A 30 -2.83 23.44 1.34
C VAL A 30 -1.54 24.24 1.50
N ASP A 31 -0.41 23.72 1.02
CA ASP A 31 0.80 24.53 0.90
C ASP A 31 0.61 25.54 -0.25
N LYS A 32 1.15 26.76 -0.10
CA LYS A 32 0.97 27.86 -1.06
C LYS A 32 1.44 27.52 -2.48
N LYS A 33 2.27 26.48 -2.63
CA LYS A 33 2.83 26.03 -3.91
C LYS A 33 1.98 24.97 -4.63
N ASP A 34 1.03 24.37 -3.94
CA ASP A 34 0.25 23.21 -4.43
C ASP A 34 -1.14 23.59 -4.96
N ALA A 35 -1.44 24.90 -5.03
CA ALA A 35 -2.73 25.40 -5.51
C ALA A 35 -3.07 24.99 -6.96
N ASP A 36 -2.06 24.64 -7.76
CA ASP A 36 -2.21 24.37 -9.20
C ASP A 36 -2.14 22.88 -9.58
N ASN A 37 -1.93 21.96 -8.63
CA ASN A 37 -1.67 20.54 -8.93
C ASN A 37 -2.63 19.56 -8.24
N VAL A 38 -3.93 19.86 -8.31
CA VAL A 38 -5.00 19.20 -7.50
C VAL A 38 -5.81 18.16 -8.29
N ASN A 39 -5.39 17.75 -9.48
CA ASN A 39 -6.21 16.84 -10.27
C ASN A 39 -5.90 15.37 -9.92
N ASN A 40 -6.54 14.87 -8.86
CA ASN A 40 -6.78 13.47 -8.46
C ASN A 40 -6.23 13.06 -7.08
N MET A 41 -5.64 13.96 -6.29
CA MET A 41 -5.26 13.65 -4.90
C MET A 41 -6.40 13.93 -3.94
N VAL A 42 -6.65 13.01 -3.01
CA VAL A 42 -7.66 13.13 -1.95
C VAL A 42 -7.04 12.77 -0.61
N TYR A 43 -7.42 13.51 0.43
CA TYR A 43 -7.10 13.12 1.81
C TYR A 43 -7.91 11.89 2.17
N ILE A 44 -7.36 11.00 3.00
CA ILE A 44 -8.00 9.78 3.50
C ILE A 44 -7.79 9.71 5.01
N ASN A 45 -8.83 9.35 5.76
CA ASN A 45 -8.70 9.11 7.19
C ASN A 45 -8.18 7.68 7.43
N LEU A 46 -6.95 7.56 7.94
CA LEU A 46 -6.32 6.27 8.21
C LEU A 46 -6.95 5.53 9.39
N LEU A 47 -7.64 6.21 10.30
CA LEU A 47 -8.37 5.56 11.40
C LEU A 47 -9.59 4.76 10.88
N GLU A 48 -10.21 5.22 9.80
CA GLU A 48 -11.32 4.52 9.12
C GLU A 48 -10.82 3.48 8.11
N ASN A 49 -9.53 3.56 7.75
CA ASN A 49 -8.88 2.69 6.77
C ASN A 49 -7.65 2.00 7.37
N PRO A 50 -7.83 1.19 8.44
CA PRO A 50 -6.72 0.43 9.00
C PRO A 50 -6.22 -0.59 7.99
N GLU A 51 -4.91 -0.84 8.02
CA GLU A 51 -4.28 -1.95 7.29
C GLU A 51 -4.88 -3.26 7.77
N ARG A 52 -5.44 -4.07 6.85
CA ARG A 52 -6.13 -5.32 7.19
C ARG A 52 -6.10 -6.31 6.04
N PHE A 53 -6.60 -7.54 6.24
CA PHE A 53 -6.75 -8.51 5.16
C PHE A 53 -7.69 -7.99 4.06
N THR A 54 -7.15 -7.76 2.86
CA THR A 54 -7.89 -7.27 1.70
C THR A 54 -8.24 -8.35 0.68
N GLY A 55 -7.72 -9.57 0.85
CA GLY A 55 -7.80 -10.64 -0.15
C GLY A 55 -6.80 -10.48 -1.32
N TYR A 56 -5.96 -9.44 -1.32
CA TYR A 56 -4.97 -9.22 -2.37
C TYR A 56 -3.86 -10.28 -2.32
N ALA A 57 -3.83 -11.17 -3.32
CA ALA A 57 -2.92 -12.31 -3.37
C ALA A 57 -2.63 -12.77 -4.82
N GLY A 58 -1.96 -13.91 -4.96
CA GLY A 58 -1.72 -14.56 -6.25
C GLY A 58 -0.70 -13.84 -7.14
N LEU A 59 -0.77 -14.10 -8.45
CA LEU A 59 0.20 -13.59 -9.43
C LEU A 59 0.24 -12.06 -9.48
N SER A 60 -0.88 -11.38 -9.23
CA SER A 60 -0.91 -9.91 -9.21
C SER A 60 -0.05 -9.36 -8.07
N ALA A 61 -0.24 -9.86 -6.85
CA ALA A 61 0.57 -9.47 -5.69
C ALA A 61 2.04 -9.83 -5.88
N ALA A 62 2.32 -11.03 -6.42
CA ALA A 62 3.68 -11.47 -6.68
C ALA A 62 4.40 -10.57 -7.70
N ARG A 63 3.71 -10.11 -8.76
CA ARG A 63 4.27 -9.16 -9.74
C ARG A 63 4.63 -7.82 -9.11
N VAL A 64 3.77 -7.28 -8.25
CA VAL A 64 4.05 -6.01 -7.55
C VAL A 64 5.26 -6.16 -6.62
N TRP A 65 5.33 -7.22 -5.82
CA TRP A 65 6.49 -7.47 -4.97
C TRP A 65 7.76 -7.63 -5.79
N LYS A 66 7.72 -8.40 -6.87
CA LYS A 66 8.86 -8.54 -7.78
C LYS A 66 9.34 -7.19 -8.30
N ALA A 67 8.44 -6.34 -8.78
CA ALA A 67 8.80 -5.00 -9.26
C ALA A 67 9.48 -4.17 -8.17
N ILE A 68 8.96 -4.16 -6.93
CA ILE A 68 9.56 -3.43 -5.81
C ILE A 68 10.97 -3.95 -5.48
N TYR A 69 11.19 -5.26 -5.47
CA TYR A 69 12.53 -5.82 -5.24
C TYR A 69 13.49 -5.55 -6.41
N ASP A 70 12.98 -5.51 -7.64
CA ASP A 70 13.79 -5.20 -8.84
C ASP A 70 14.21 -3.72 -8.91
N GLU A 71 13.60 -2.81 -8.12
CA GLU A 71 14.09 -1.42 -7.95
C GLU A 71 15.46 -1.36 -7.24
N ASN A 72 15.90 -2.47 -6.63
CA ASN A 72 17.22 -2.60 -6.04
C ASN A 72 18.33 -2.62 -7.12
N CYS A 73 18.66 -1.45 -7.65
CA CYS A 73 19.57 -1.29 -8.80
C CYS A 73 20.90 -0.61 -8.44
N PHE A 74 21.45 -0.88 -7.26
CA PHE A 74 22.78 -0.40 -6.88
C PHE A 74 23.88 -1.17 -7.66
N VAL A 75 24.38 -0.61 -8.76
CA VAL A 75 25.20 -1.32 -9.75
C VAL A 75 26.72 -1.36 -9.46
N SER A 76 27.19 -0.79 -8.35
CA SER A 76 28.62 -0.66 -8.06
C SER A 76 29.08 -1.59 -6.92
N GLN A 77 30.31 -2.12 -7.01
CA GLN A 77 30.91 -2.95 -5.95
C GLN A 77 31.09 -2.20 -4.62
N GLU A 78 31.06 -0.87 -4.63
CA GLU A 78 31.10 -0.04 -3.43
C GLU A 78 29.73 0.06 -2.73
N LEU A 79 28.65 -0.37 -3.40
CA LEU A 79 27.26 -0.23 -2.94
C LEU A 79 26.62 -1.56 -2.46
N CYS A 80 27.42 -2.61 -2.26
CA CYS A 80 26.94 -3.90 -1.77
C CYS A 80 26.22 -3.79 -0.40
N LEU A 81 26.56 -2.79 0.41
CA LEU A 81 25.90 -2.54 1.69
C LEU A 81 24.51 -1.97 1.48
N GLU A 82 24.35 -1.01 0.58
CA GLU A 82 23.11 -0.35 0.20
C GLU A 82 22.14 -1.37 -0.41
N GLU A 83 22.62 -2.24 -1.29
CA GLU A 83 21.84 -3.36 -1.84
C GLU A 83 21.28 -4.25 -0.72
N ARG A 84 22.13 -4.60 0.26
CA ARG A 84 21.73 -5.42 1.41
C ARG A 84 20.78 -4.71 2.35
N VAL A 85 20.98 -3.40 2.57
CA VAL A 85 20.13 -2.58 3.42
C VAL A 85 18.76 -2.41 2.77
N PHE A 86 18.70 -2.08 1.48
CA PHE A 86 17.46 -2.00 0.72
C PHE A 86 16.67 -3.30 0.80
N TYR A 87 17.32 -4.43 0.50
CA TYR A 87 16.68 -5.74 0.58
C TYR A 87 16.09 -6.00 1.98
N ARG A 88 16.84 -5.71 3.04
CA ARG A 88 16.38 -5.88 4.43
C ARG A 88 15.20 -4.99 4.79
N LEU A 89 15.19 -3.74 4.33
CA LEU A 89 14.10 -2.81 4.57
C LEU A 89 12.82 -3.28 3.88
N ILE A 90 12.90 -3.67 2.60
CA ILE A 90 11.75 -4.16 1.84
C ILE A 90 11.25 -5.49 2.39
N SER A 91 12.14 -6.43 2.75
CA SER A 91 11.74 -7.68 3.40
C SER A 91 11.09 -7.45 4.77
N GLY A 92 11.58 -6.49 5.55
CA GLY A 92 10.96 -6.09 6.81
C GLY A 92 9.56 -5.51 6.62
N LEU A 93 9.38 -4.66 5.62
CA LEU A 93 8.06 -4.12 5.25
C LEU A 93 7.09 -5.22 4.82
N GLN A 94 7.52 -6.13 3.94
CA GLN A 94 6.70 -7.27 3.50
C GLN A 94 6.29 -8.16 4.68
N ALA A 95 7.21 -8.43 5.61
CA ALA A 95 6.92 -9.17 6.83
C ALA A 95 5.90 -8.41 7.70
N SER A 96 6.08 -7.10 7.91
CA SER A 96 5.16 -6.26 8.69
C SER A 96 3.73 -6.33 8.15
N ILE A 97 3.54 -6.13 6.85
CA ILE A 97 2.22 -6.20 6.19
C ILE A 97 1.61 -7.59 6.37
N SER A 98 2.42 -8.64 6.14
CA SER A 98 1.97 -10.03 6.27
C SER A 98 1.56 -10.36 7.71
N THR A 99 2.30 -9.87 8.71
CA THR A 99 1.97 -10.03 10.13
C THR A 99 0.71 -9.27 10.52
N HIS A 100 0.56 -8.01 10.09
CA HIS A 100 -0.63 -7.21 10.37
C HIS A 100 -1.89 -7.93 9.88
N ILE A 101 -1.84 -8.38 8.63
CA ILE A 101 -2.94 -9.09 7.99
C ILE A 101 -3.23 -10.45 8.65
N ALA A 102 -2.20 -11.19 9.08
CA ALA A 102 -2.37 -12.47 9.77
C ALA A 102 -2.99 -12.33 11.17
N LEU A 103 -2.69 -11.24 11.89
CA LEU A 103 -3.26 -10.94 13.20
C LEU A 103 -4.72 -10.50 13.12
N GLU A 104 -5.08 -9.77 12.07
CA GLU A 104 -6.45 -9.29 11.84
C GLU A 104 -7.34 -10.27 11.05
N PHE A 105 -6.85 -11.48 10.78
CA PHE A 105 -7.67 -12.51 10.14
C PHE A 105 -8.78 -12.94 11.10
N ARG A 106 -10.01 -12.46 10.84
CA ARG A 106 -11.22 -12.94 11.50
C ARG A 106 -11.39 -14.43 11.18
N VAL A 107 -10.94 -15.30 12.08
CA VAL A 107 -11.51 -16.64 12.21
C VAL A 107 -13.00 -16.41 12.53
N GLY A 108 -13.88 -16.75 11.59
CA GLY A 108 -15.31 -16.65 11.80
C GLY A 108 -15.69 -17.41 13.07
N ASN A 109 -16.28 -16.70 14.04
CA ASN A 109 -17.01 -17.38 15.10
C ASN A 109 -18.21 -18.06 14.43
N GLY A 110 -18.28 -19.39 14.58
CA GLY A 110 -19.52 -20.14 14.39
C GLY A 110 -20.56 -19.78 15.43
#